data_AF-A0A0S8DMH6-F1
#
_entry.id   AF-A0A0S8DMH6-F1
#
_cell.length_a   1.000
_cell.length_b   1.000
_cell.length_c   1.000
_cell.angle_alpha   90.00
_cell.angle_beta   90.00
_cell.angle_gamma   90.00
#
_symmetry.space_group_name_H-M   'P 1'
#
loop_
_entity.id
_entity.type
_entity.pdbx_description
1 polymer ?
#
loop_
_entity_poly.entity_id
_entity_poly.type
_entity_poly.pdbx_seq_one_letter_code
_entity_poly.pdbx_strand_id
1 'polypeptide(L)'
;MKNGAVISLVLALFMVVEISKADFTFDTPTSLGPMINTSTTEGPSCVSSDGLELYFTSDRAGGSGSWDIWVARRETTEGEWGTPVNLGPPVNTGQEEVGGCVSADGLSLYFHSDRAGGHGYTDLYVTTRKAKSDNWAVPVNLGSTVNTAVQEHAPRLSADELELYFSAYNRPGGYGAADIWVARRATVNDPWEPPVNLGPIVNSSADENFPFISADGLLLLFSEDYGGPYRPGGFGDIDIWAATRASVHDPWEVPFNLGPMVNSPSLDTGQLISPDGSMLYFCSERPGGLGGIWGDMYQARVIPVVDLSGDGIVDSADMCIMTDNWGTNNSLCDIGPMPWGDGIVDVNDLVILAEHLFEQYPPAETVEVSEDDNAGQVELERGQILVVTLESNPSTGYSWEQAESNQSTLMQIGEAEFRPSETSEAPMVGAGGWEIFRFRAVSAGQTPLMFLYRRPWEEGAEPLETFLLQVVIH
;
A
#
# COMPACT_ATOMS: atom_id res chain seq x y z
N MET A 1 -45.23 -26.89 -36.82
CA MET A 1 -44.51 -25.62 -36.64
C MET A 1 -44.30 -25.44 -35.14
N LYS A 2 -43.13 -25.83 -34.62
CA LYS A 2 -42.76 -25.66 -33.21
C LYS A 2 -41.47 -24.84 -33.19
N ASN A 3 -41.51 -23.77 -32.42
CA ASN A 3 -40.44 -22.80 -32.19
C ASN A 3 -39.26 -23.47 -31.46
N GLY A 4 -38.06 -23.36 -32.02
CA GLY A 4 -36.80 -23.61 -31.31
C GLY A 4 -36.07 -22.29 -31.18
N ALA A 5 -35.95 -21.78 -29.95
CA ALA A 5 -35.15 -20.61 -29.64
C ALA A 5 -33.67 -21.02 -29.64
N VAL A 6 -32.84 -20.30 -30.40
CA VAL A 6 -31.38 -20.37 -30.28
C VAL A 6 -30.99 -19.24 -29.33
N ILE A 7 -30.62 -19.60 -28.10
CA ILE A 7 -29.99 -18.69 -27.15
C ILE A 7 -28.49 -18.77 -27.44
N SER A 8 -27.93 -17.72 -28.06
CA SER A 8 -26.48 -17.54 -28.14
C SER A 8 -26.00 -16.97 -26.81
N LEU A 9 -25.37 -17.83 -26.01
CA LEU A 9 -24.63 -17.42 -24.82
C LEU A 9 -23.29 -16.85 -25.28
N VAL A 10 -23.14 -15.53 -25.24
CA VAL A 10 -21.83 -14.88 -25.39
C VAL A 10 -21.21 -14.85 -24.01
N LEU A 11 -20.32 -15.82 -23.73
CA LEU A 11 -19.37 -15.69 -22.63
C LEU A 11 -18.29 -14.69 -23.07
N ALA A 12 -18.41 -13.46 -22.59
CA ALA A 12 -17.27 -12.55 -22.57
C ALA A 12 -16.38 -13.01 -21.42
N LEU A 13 -15.32 -13.75 -21.75
CA LEU A 13 -14.23 -14.03 -20.84
C LEU A 13 -13.44 -12.72 -20.73
N PHE A 14 -13.69 -11.93 -19.68
CA PHE A 14 -12.78 -10.85 -19.32
C PHE A 14 -11.57 -11.52 -18.66
N MET A 15 -10.50 -11.72 -19.41
CA MET A 15 -9.17 -11.85 -18.81
C MET A 15 -8.84 -10.48 -18.24
N VAL A 16 -9.09 -10.30 -16.95
CA VAL A 16 -8.41 -9.26 -16.18
C VAL A 16 -6.98 -9.76 -16.06
N VAL A 17 -6.08 -9.17 -16.85
CA VAL A 17 -4.65 -9.29 -16.56
C VAL A 17 -4.45 -8.38 -15.36
N GLU A 18 -4.49 -8.95 -14.16
CA GLU A 18 -4.02 -8.24 -12.97
C GLU A 18 -2.54 -7.97 -13.20
N ILE A 19 -2.24 -6.71 -13.46
CA ILE A 19 -0.89 -6.18 -13.39
C ILE A 19 -0.66 -6.01 -11.89
N SER A 20 -0.02 -6.99 -11.25
CA SER A 20 0.57 -6.73 -9.94
C SER A 20 1.59 -5.59 -10.08
N LYS A 21 2.04 -4.97 -8.98
CA LYS A 21 3.10 -3.95 -9.01
C LYS A 21 4.20 -4.31 -8.04
N ALA A 22 5.23 -3.47 -7.91
CA ALA A 22 6.21 -3.70 -6.88
C ALA A 22 5.59 -3.87 -5.53
N ASP A 23 6.18 -4.83 -4.84
CA ASP A 23 5.83 -5.16 -3.50
C ASP A 23 6.76 -4.39 -2.56
N PHE A 24 6.18 -3.95 -1.45
CA PHE A 24 6.92 -3.35 -0.36
C PHE A 24 6.38 -3.92 0.94
N THR A 25 7.25 -3.96 1.93
CA THR A 25 6.90 -4.32 3.30
C THR A 25 7.28 -3.19 4.23
N PHE A 26 7.04 -3.38 5.51
CA PHE A 26 7.36 -2.41 6.55
C PHE A 26 8.25 -3.04 7.61
N ASP A 27 9.15 -2.25 8.18
CA ASP A 27 9.81 -2.65 9.41
C ASP A 27 8.84 -2.63 10.60
N THR A 28 9.34 -3.07 11.76
CA THR A 28 8.57 -3.02 13.00
C THR A 28 8.25 -1.56 13.36
N PRO A 29 6.96 -1.17 13.47
CA PRO A 29 6.62 0.20 13.76
C PRO A 29 7.17 0.67 15.10
N THR A 30 7.70 1.89 15.11
CA THR A 30 8.25 2.55 16.28
C THR A 30 7.43 3.78 16.64
N SER A 31 7.23 4.02 17.94
CA SER A 31 6.53 5.22 18.41
C SER A 31 7.35 6.47 18.08
N LEU A 32 6.70 7.57 17.70
CA LEU A 32 7.35 8.89 17.58
C LEU A 32 7.77 9.49 18.93
N GLY A 33 7.55 8.77 20.03
CA GLY A 33 8.05 9.10 21.35
C GLY A 33 7.35 10.29 22.01
N PRO A 34 7.70 10.61 23.26
CA PRO A 34 6.97 11.57 24.10
C PRO A 34 7.16 13.04 23.68
N MET A 35 7.95 13.29 22.63
CA MET A 35 8.07 14.64 22.05
C MET A 35 6.90 14.96 21.14
N ILE A 36 6.45 13.96 20.37
CA ILE A 36 5.25 14.04 19.56
C ILE A 36 4.07 13.54 20.37
N ASN A 37 4.12 12.30 20.86
CA ASN A 37 3.00 11.67 21.54
C ASN A 37 2.82 12.20 22.97
N THR A 38 1.55 12.32 23.38
CA THR A 38 1.16 12.71 24.72
C THR A 38 0.05 11.79 25.24
N SER A 39 -0.61 12.11 26.36
CA SER A 39 -1.79 11.36 26.79
C SER A 39 -3.09 11.78 26.10
N THR A 40 -3.00 12.75 25.18
CA THR A 40 -4.10 13.23 24.33
C THR A 40 -3.96 12.65 22.93
N THR A 41 -4.86 12.95 22.01
CA THR A 41 -4.76 12.33 20.68
C THR A 41 -3.75 13.05 19.80
N GLU A 42 -3.02 12.28 19.00
CA GLU A 42 -2.18 12.78 17.91
C GLU A 42 -2.44 12.02 16.60
N GLY A 43 -2.89 12.73 15.57
CA GLY A 43 -3.08 12.18 14.24
C GLY A 43 -2.16 12.82 13.21
N PRO A 44 -1.32 12.06 12.48
CA PRO A 44 -0.50 12.62 11.41
C PRO A 44 -1.40 13.27 10.35
N SER A 45 -0.98 14.39 9.77
CA SER A 45 -1.77 15.08 8.75
C SER A 45 -0.97 15.32 7.47
N CYS A 46 0.27 15.79 7.58
CA CYS A 46 1.12 16.03 6.42
C CYS A 46 2.60 16.14 6.82
N VAL A 47 3.49 15.68 5.95
CA VAL A 47 4.91 16.00 6.00
C VAL A 47 5.21 16.94 4.82
N SER A 48 5.92 18.04 5.08
CA SER A 48 6.30 18.99 4.02
C SER A 48 7.15 18.31 2.95
N SER A 49 7.14 18.84 1.72
CA SER A 49 7.89 18.28 0.57
C SER A 49 9.39 18.09 0.79
N ASP A 50 10.00 18.90 1.65
CA ASP A 50 11.41 18.80 2.06
C ASP A 50 11.64 17.78 3.19
N GLY A 51 10.57 17.20 3.73
CA GLY A 51 10.61 16.24 4.83
C GLY A 51 10.92 16.85 6.19
N LEU A 52 10.96 18.17 6.35
CA LEU A 52 11.47 18.84 7.56
C LEU A 52 10.39 19.38 8.51
N GLU A 53 9.14 19.42 8.08
CA GLU A 53 7.99 19.81 8.90
C GLU A 53 6.96 18.67 8.94
N LEU A 54 6.54 18.28 10.15
CA LEU A 54 5.43 17.36 10.39
C LEU A 54 4.25 18.15 10.94
N TYR A 55 3.19 18.22 10.14
CA TYR A 55 1.89 18.74 10.53
C TYR A 55 1.04 17.59 11.06
N PHE A 56 0.47 17.79 12.24
CA PHE A 56 -0.39 16.80 12.88
C PHE A 56 -1.48 17.51 13.68
N THR A 57 -2.56 16.79 13.95
CA THR A 57 -3.71 17.29 14.70
C THR A 57 -3.64 16.77 16.14
N SER A 58 -3.89 17.63 17.12
CA SER A 58 -3.88 17.24 18.54
C SER A 58 -4.70 18.18 19.43
N ASP A 59 -5.32 17.61 20.45
CA ASP A 59 -6.01 18.31 21.55
C ASP A 59 -5.12 18.55 22.78
N ARG A 60 -3.79 18.47 22.60
CA ARG A 60 -2.81 18.74 23.66
C ARG A 60 -2.94 20.13 24.28
N ALA A 61 -2.47 20.24 25.52
CA ALA A 61 -2.39 21.51 26.22
C ALA A 61 -1.57 22.56 25.44
N GLY A 62 -2.05 23.80 25.42
CA GLY A 62 -1.45 24.91 24.69
C GLY A 62 -2.12 25.22 23.34
N GLY A 63 -3.16 24.47 22.98
CA GLY A 63 -4.05 24.78 21.86
C GLY A 63 -5.04 25.92 22.13
N SER A 64 -5.82 26.25 21.10
CA SER A 64 -6.82 27.31 21.03
C SER A 64 -8.25 26.77 21.17
N GLY A 65 -8.49 25.51 20.80
CA GLY A 65 -9.81 24.90 20.76
C GLY A 65 -9.80 23.42 21.14
N SER A 66 -10.61 22.65 20.41
CA SER A 66 -10.70 21.20 20.61
C SER A 66 -9.48 20.53 19.99
N TRP A 67 -9.54 20.26 18.69
CA TRP A 67 -8.44 19.71 17.92
C TRP A 67 -7.79 20.83 17.13
N ASP A 68 -6.49 20.99 17.31
CA ASP A 68 -5.73 22.05 16.68
C ASP A 68 -4.66 21.45 15.74
N ILE A 69 -4.24 22.23 14.74
CA ILE A 69 -3.09 21.89 13.91
C ILE A 69 -1.79 22.34 14.59
N TRP A 70 -0.86 21.39 14.74
CA TRP A 70 0.47 21.59 15.29
C TRP A 70 1.53 21.28 14.22
N VAL A 71 2.70 21.92 14.35
CA VAL A 71 3.86 21.64 13.51
C VAL A 71 5.08 21.31 14.34
N ALA A 72 5.68 20.14 14.10
CA ALA A 72 7.01 19.77 14.58
C ALA A 72 8.03 19.97 13.47
N ARG A 73 9.28 20.27 13.82
CA ARG A 73 10.37 20.49 12.86
C ARG A 73 11.60 19.68 13.21
N ARG A 74 12.35 19.25 12.20
CA ARG A 74 13.64 18.57 12.33
C ARG A 74 14.69 19.20 11.42
N GLU A 75 15.96 18.98 11.72
CA GLU A 75 17.08 19.56 10.96
C GLU A 75 17.39 18.77 9.68
N THR A 76 17.16 17.44 9.70
CA THR A 76 17.40 16.52 8.59
C THR A 76 16.26 15.49 8.51
N THR A 77 16.09 14.82 7.37
CA THR A 77 15.07 13.78 7.16
C THR A 77 15.27 12.53 8.02
N GLU A 78 16.44 12.36 8.62
CA GLU A 78 16.77 11.28 9.58
C GLU A 78 16.77 11.78 11.04
N GLY A 79 16.62 13.09 11.25
CA GLY A 79 16.68 13.70 12.57
C GLY A 79 15.40 13.52 13.37
N GLU A 80 15.53 13.64 14.69
CA GLU A 80 14.41 13.63 15.63
C GLU A 80 13.51 14.86 15.44
N TRP A 81 12.21 14.67 15.65
CA TRP A 81 11.26 15.79 15.67
C TRP A 81 11.47 16.68 16.91
N GLY A 82 11.54 17.99 16.69
CA GLY A 82 11.61 18.99 17.73
C GLY A 82 10.25 19.27 18.38
N THR A 83 10.25 20.20 19.35
CA THR A 83 9.06 20.58 20.10
C THR A 83 7.95 21.12 19.18
N PRO A 84 6.75 20.53 19.20
CA PRO A 84 5.63 21.00 18.39
C PRO A 84 5.17 22.41 18.76
N VAL A 85 4.79 23.17 17.73
CA VAL A 85 4.27 24.54 17.85
C VAL A 85 2.86 24.59 17.28
N ASN A 86 1.91 25.12 18.07
CA ASN A 86 0.55 25.37 17.62
C ASN A 86 0.56 26.44 16.51
N LEU A 87 -0.20 26.24 15.43
CA LEU A 87 -0.22 27.23 14.34
C LEU A 87 -0.86 28.57 14.74
N GLY A 88 -1.67 28.57 15.81
CA GLY A 88 -2.29 29.77 16.38
C GLY A 88 -3.28 30.45 15.43
N PRO A 89 -3.88 31.57 15.86
CA PRO A 89 -4.77 32.34 15.01
C PRO A 89 -4.00 32.99 13.83
N PRO A 90 -4.60 33.08 12.64
CA PRO A 90 -6.01 32.80 12.35
C PRO A 90 -6.29 31.35 11.91
N VAL A 91 -5.29 30.47 11.93
CA VAL A 91 -5.46 29.06 11.54
C VAL A 91 -6.26 28.35 12.61
N ASN A 92 -5.69 28.18 13.80
CA ASN A 92 -6.39 27.56 14.92
C ASN A 92 -7.31 28.58 15.60
N THR A 93 -8.51 28.13 15.97
CA THR A 93 -9.54 28.92 16.61
C THR A 93 -10.06 28.20 17.86
N GLY A 94 -11.21 28.63 18.40
CA GLY A 94 -11.87 27.89 19.51
C GLY A 94 -12.71 26.71 19.02
N GLN A 95 -12.57 26.34 17.76
CA GLN A 95 -13.31 25.29 17.05
C GLN A 95 -12.33 24.15 16.76
N GLU A 96 -12.71 23.18 15.93
CA GLU A 96 -11.77 22.15 15.49
C GLU A 96 -11.10 22.57 14.17
N GLU A 97 -9.82 22.24 14.06
CA GLU A 97 -9.00 22.38 12.87
C GLU A 97 -8.15 21.11 12.71
N VAL A 98 -8.49 20.31 11.70
CA VAL A 98 -7.98 18.94 11.56
C VAL A 98 -7.50 18.68 10.13
N GLY A 99 -6.56 17.75 9.98
CA GLY A 99 -6.15 17.25 8.66
C GLY A 99 -5.36 18.26 7.83
N GLY A 100 -4.47 19.03 8.47
CA GLY A 100 -3.64 20.03 7.81
C GLY A 100 -2.73 19.44 6.72
N CYS A 101 -2.98 19.77 5.46
CA CYS A 101 -2.19 19.40 4.29
C CYS A 101 -1.52 20.63 3.66
N VAL A 102 -0.19 20.71 3.74
CA VAL A 102 0.59 21.82 3.20
C VAL A 102 0.98 21.55 1.74
N SER A 103 0.93 22.57 0.88
CA SER A 103 1.39 22.48 -0.51
C SER A 103 2.90 22.24 -0.62
N ALA A 104 3.36 21.75 -1.78
CA ALA A 104 4.76 21.43 -2.01
C ALA A 104 5.71 22.64 -1.86
N ASP A 105 5.25 23.85 -2.20
CA ASP A 105 5.99 25.09 -1.98
C ASP A 105 5.91 25.61 -0.53
N GLY A 106 5.05 25.01 0.29
CA GLY A 106 4.80 25.39 1.66
C GLY A 106 3.94 26.65 1.82
N LEU A 107 3.30 27.16 0.77
CA LEU A 107 2.62 28.47 0.79
C LEU A 107 1.10 28.39 0.95
N SER A 108 0.51 27.20 0.80
CA SER A 108 -0.91 26.92 1.04
C SER A 108 -1.06 25.81 2.08
N LEU A 109 -2.08 25.92 2.93
CA LEU A 109 -2.47 24.90 3.90
C LEU A 109 -3.97 24.65 3.78
N TYR A 110 -4.34 23.41 3.44
CA TYR A 110 -5.70 22.91 3.39
C TYR A 110 -6.01 22.16 4.67
N PHE A 111 -7.22 22.31 5.21
CA PHE A 111 -7.66 21.63 6.43
C PHE A 111 -9.18 21.67 6.52
N HIS A 112 -9.80 20.90 7.41
CA HIS A 112 -11.23 21.03 7.70
C HIS A 112 -11.47 21.64 9.08
N SER A 113 -12.63 22.29 9.23
CA SER A 113 -13.00 22.98 10.46
C SER A 113 -14.52 23.15 10.57
N ASP A 114 -15.04 23.13 11.81
CA ASP A 114 -16.43 23.47 12.15
C ASP A 114 -16.64 24.97 12.45
N ARG A 115 -15.68 25.81 12.05
CA ARG A 115 -15.79 27.27 12.21
C ARG A 115 -17.03 27.86 11.56
N ALA A 116 -17.56 28.90 12.20
CA ALA A 116 -18.73 29.63 11.71
C ALA A 116 -18.54 30.20 10.30
N GLY A 117 -19.58 30.14 9.48
CA GLY A 117 -19.59 30.62 8.09
C GLY A 117 -19.45 29.51 7.04
N GLY A 118 -19.39 28.25 7.49
CA GLY A 118 -19.42 27.05 6.67
C GLY A 118 -20.77 26.71 6.02
N HIS A 119 -20.79 25.65 5.22
CA HIS A 119 -21.96 25.09 4.57
C HIS A 119 -22.53 23.87 5.32
N GLY A 120 -21.69 23.17 6.09
CA GLY A 120 -22.00 21.92 6.79
C GLY A 120 -21.67 21.96 8.29
N TYR A 121 -21.40 20.78 8.86
CA TYR A 121 -20.87 20.68 10.23
C TYR A 121 -19.37 21.00 10.22
N THR A 122 -18.59 20.27 9.43
CA THR A 122 -17.22 20.64 9.05
C THR A 122 -17.16 20.91 7.56
N ASP A 123 -16.33 21.88 7.19
CA ASP A 123 -16.07 22.23 5.80
C ASP A 123 -14.56 22.30 5.55
N LEU A 124 -14.16 22.19 4.27
CA LEU A 124 -12.79 22.39 3.84
C LEU A 124 -12.46 23.88 3.68
N TYR A 125 -11.29 24.26 4.18
CA TYR A 125 -10.73 25.60 4.11
C TYR A 125 -9.31 25.57 3.55
N VAL A 126 -8.89 26.70 2.98
CA VAL A 126 -7.50 26.96 2.60
C VAL A 126 -7.01 28.26 3.22
N THR A 127 -5.78 28.27 3.72
CA THR A 127 -5.06 29.49 4.06
C THR A 127 -3.76 29.58 3.29
N THR A 128 -3.25 30.80 3.11
CA THR A 128 -2.03 31.07 2.35
C THR A 128 -1.07 31.95 3.13
N ARG A 129 0.21 31.89 2.75
CA ARG A 129 1.26 32.81 3.19
C ARG A 129 2.14 33.18 2.00
N LYS A 130 2.82 34.33 2.06
CA LYS A 130 3.66 34.79 0.93
C LYS A 130 5.05 34.17 0.93
N ALA A 131 5.52 33.74 2.09
CA ALA A 131 6.78 33.03 2.29
C ALA A 131 6.64 32.06 3.47
N LYS A 132 7.47 31.01 3.53
CA LYS A 132 7.47 30.04 4.66
C LYS A 132 7.71 30.70 6.03
N SER A 133 8.35 31.87 6.08
CA SER A 133 8.58 32.66 7.29
C SER A 133 7.41 33.55 7.71
N ASP A 134 6.43 33.75 6.83
CA ASP A 134 5.30 34.64 7.08
C ASP A 134 4.19 33.93 7.83
N ASN A 135 3.38 34.70 8.54
CA ASN A 135 2.16 34.20 9.17
C ASN A 135 1.14 33.79 8.11
N TRP A 136 0.36 32.75 8.42
CA TRP A 136 -0.80 32.35 7.65
C TRP A 136 -1.86 33.46 7.61
N ALA A 137 -2.50 33.63 6.46
CA ALA A 137 -3.63 34.53 6.27
C ALA A 137 -4.91 33.98 6.92
N VAL A 138 -5.97 34.79 6.93
CA VAL A 138 -7.29 34.31 7.36
C VAL A 138 -7.76 33.20 6.41
N PRO A 139 -8.12 32.00 6.91
CA PRO A 139 -8.55 30.91 6.06
C PRO A 139 -9.85 31.22 5.31
N VAL A 140 -9.96 30.69 4.09
CA VAL A 140 -11.07 30.88 3.15
C VAL A 140 -11.76 29.54 2.94
N ASN A 141 -13.08 29.49 3.09
CA ASN A 141 -13.89 28.30 2.79
C ASN A 141 -13.81 27.98 1.29
N LEU A 142 -13.69 26.70 0.92
CA LEU A 142 -13.61 26.28 -0.50
C LEU A 142 -14.92 26.46 -1.29
N GLY A 143 -15.98 26.93 -0.64
CA GLY A 143 -17.26 27.29 -1.23
C GLY A 143 -18.12 26.07 -1.57
N SER A 144 -19.37 26.34 -1.95
CA SER A 144 -20.40 25.32 -2.18
C SER A 144 -20.19 24.42 -3.40
N THR A 145 -19.10 24.60 -4.14
CA THR A 145 -18.70 23.66 -5.20
C THR A 145 -18.05 22.41 -4.61
N VAL A 146 -17.15 22.62 -3.65
CA VAL A 146 -16.43 21.54 -2.97
C VAL A 146 -17.20 21.11 -1.73
N ASN A 147 -17.50 22.09 -0.87
CA ASN A 147 -18.20 21.88 0.39
C ASN A 147 -19.71 21.75 0.17
N THR A 148 -20.37 21.02 1.08
CA THR A 148 -21.81 20.77 0.98
C THR A 148 -22.53 21.02 2.32
N ALA A 149 -23.80 20.63 2.40
CA ALA A 149 -24.54 20.68 3.67
C ALA A 149 -24.23 19.49 4.60
N VAL A 150 -23.45 18.51 4.11
CA VAL A 150 -22.93 17.42 4.94
C VAL A 150 -21.53 17.78 5.43
N GLN A 151 -20.76 16.80 5.89
CA GLN A 151 -19.45 17.04 6.49
C GLN A 151 -18.35 16.63 5.51
N GLU A 152 -17.37 17.49 5.32
CA GLU A 152 -16.14 17.16 4.59
C GLU A 152 -14.92 17.15 5.54
N HIS A 153 -14.05 16.16 5.36
CA HIS A 153 -12.97 15.82 6.30
C HIS A 153 -11.65 15.53 5.58
N ALA A 154 -10.55 15.65 6.32
CA ALA A 154 -9.19 15.22 5.93
C ALA A 154 -8.76 15.54 4.48
N PRO A 155 -8.69 16.83 4.09
CA PRO A 155 -8.30 17.21 2.73
C PRO A 155 -6.83 16.88 2.43
N ARG A 156 -6.56 16.28 1.26
CA ARG A 156 -5.22 16.00 0.73
C ARG A 156 -5.07 16.53 -0.68
N LEU A 157 -4.01 17.30 -0.87
CA LEU A 157 -3.65 17.88 -2.15
C LEU A 157 -2.64 16.98 -2.87
N SER A 158 -2.82 16.76 -4.17
CA SER A 158 -1.79 16.13 -5.02
C SER A 158 -0.55 17.03 -5.11
N ALA A 159 0.61 16.46 -5.45
CA ALA A 159 1.86 17.20 -5.51
C ALA A 159 1.87 18.33 -6.55
N ASP A 160 1.13 18.16 -7.66
CA ASP A 160 0.92 19.20 -8.69
C ASP A 160 -0.19 20.20 -8.34
N GLU A 161 -0.85 19.98 -7.20
CA GLU A 161 -1.98 20.73 -6.68
C GLU A 161 -3.23 20.75 -7.59
N LEU A 162 -3.37 19.81 -8.51
CA LEU A 162 -4.51 19.77 -9.45
C LEU A 162 -5.65 18.85 -9.00
N GLU A 163 -5.40 17.98 -8.02
CA GLU A 163 -6.39 17.09 -7.40
C GLU A 163 -6.45 17.35 -5.88
N LEU A 164 -7.68 17.44 -5.34
CA LEU A 164 -7.95 17.53 -3.91
C LEU A 164 -8.83 16.36 -3.49
N TYR A 165 -8.23 15.41 -2.78
CA TYR A 165 -8.89 14.25 -2.20
C TYR A 165 -9.41 14.59 -0.81
N PHE A 166 -10.60 14.10 -0.44
CA PHE A 166 -11.17 14.29 0.88
C PHE A 166 -12.26 13.25 1.13
N SER A 167 -12.56 12.97 2.39
CA SER A 167 -13.72 12.15 2.75
C SER A 167 -14.95 13.04 2.96
N ALA A 168 -16.13 12.54 2.60
CA ALA A 168 -17.39 13.24 2.83
C ALA A 168 -18.46 12.32 3.38
N TYR A 169 -19.13 12.76 4.46
CA TYR A 169 -20.10 11.94 5.17
C TYR A 169 -21.50 12.06 4.58
N ASN A 170 -22.12 10.95 4.18
CA ASN A 170 -23.49 10.88 3.67
C ASN A 170 -23.73 11.80 2.46
N ARG A 171 -22.67 12.09 1.70
CA ARG A 171 -22.76 12.89 0.47
C ARG A 171 -23.53 12.09 -0.59
N PRO A 172 -24.57 12.66 -1.23
CA PRO A 172 -25.36 11.92 -2.22
C PRO A 172 -24.49 11.33 -3.35
N GLY A 173 -24.66 10.04 -3.62
CA GLY A 173 -23.86 9.30 -4.61
C GLY A 173 -22.69 8.49 -4.02
N GLY A 174 -22.56 8.44 -2.69
CA GLY A 174 -21.63 7.56 -1.97
C GLY A 174 -22.08 6.10 -1.85
N TYR A 175 -21.16 5.25 -1.40
CA TYR A 175 -21.32 3.81 -1.18
C TYR A 175 -21.38 3.42 0.31
N GLY A 176 -21.01 4.35 1.19
CA GLY A 176 -21.04 4.20 2.65
C GLY A 176 -21.56 5.47 3.34
N ALA A 177 -21.37 5.54 4.65
CA ALA A 177 -21.52 6.77 5.41
C ALA A 177 -20.34 7.71 5.15
N ALA A 178 -19.10 7.23 5.02
CA ALA A 178 -17.95 8.04 4.58
C ALA A 178 -17.42 7.53 3.24
N ASP A 179 -17.16 8.44 2.31
CA ASP A 179 -16.65 8.10 0.98
C ASP A 179 -15.53 9.08 0.60
N ILE A 180 -14.55 8.62 -0.17
CA ILE A 180 -13.51 9.47 -0.75
C ILE A 180 -14.01 10.09 -2.06
N TRP A 181 -13.85 11.40 -2.15
CA TRP A 181 -14.15 12.24 -3.29
C TRP A 181 -12.89 12.97 -3.75
N VAL A 182 -12.83 13.30 -5.04
CA VAL A 182 -11.75 14.09 -5.63
C VAL A 182 -12.31 15.30 -6.38
N ALA A 183 -11.90 16.50 -5.99
CA ALA A 183 -12.11 17.73 -6.76
C ALA A 183 -10.90 17.95 -7.67
N ARG A 184 -11.14 18.48 -8.88
CA ARG A 184 -10.07 18.74 -9.87
C ARG A 184 -10.09 20.19 -10.33
N ARG A 185 -8.95 20.68 -10.80
CA ARG A 185 -8.83 21.98 -11.49
C ARG A 185 -7.80 21.88 -12.60
N ALA A 186 -7.97 22.69 -13.65
CA ALA A 186 -7.09 22.66 -14.82
C ALA A 186 -5.71 23.29 -14.54
N THR A 187 -5.65 24.31 -13.68
CA THR A 187 -4.42 24.94 -13.21
C THR A 187 -4.56 25.34 -11.74
N VAL A 188 -3.45 25.62 -11.07
CA VAL A 188 -3.43 26.04 -9.65
C VAL A 188 -4.20 27.34 -9.37
N ASN A 189 -4.55 28.12 -10.41
CA ASN A 189 -5.32 29.36 -10.28
C ASN A 189 -6.79 29.20 -10.70
N ASP A 190 -7.16 28.07 -11.28
CA ASP A 190 -8.54 27.80 -11.66
C ASP A 190 -9.36 27.35 -10.44
N PRO A 191 -10.68 27.63 -10.44
CA PRO A 191 -11.55 27.12 -9.40
C PRO A 191 -11.61 25.59 -9.43
N TRP A 192 -11.85 24.99 -8.27
CA TRP A 192 -12.21 23.58 -8.18
C TRP A 192 -13.50 23.29 -8.94
N GLU A 193 -13.50 22.19 -9.68
CA GLU A 193 -14.68 21.59 -10.29
C GLU A 193 -15.48 20.76 -9.27
N PRO A 194 -16.76 20.46 -9.54
CA PRO A 194 -17.56 19.58 -8.68
C PRO A 194 -16.85 18.25 -8.41
N PRO A 195 -16.69 17.85 -7.13
CA PRO A 195 -16.02 16.61 -6.77
C PRO A 195 -16.68 15.36 -7.34
N VAL A 196 -15.86 14.38 -7.71
CA VAL A 196 -16.28 13.06 -8.22
C VAL A 196 -15.95 12.00 -7.16
N ASN A 197 -16.90 11.12 -6.86
CA ASN A 197 -16.68 9.97 -5.98
C ASN A 197 -15.72 8.97 -6.65
N LEU A 198 -14.79 8.37 -5.88
CA LEU A 198 -13.80 7.43 -6.44
C LEU A 198 -14.38 6.08 -6.90
N GLY A 199 -15.69 5.87 -6.76
CA GLY A 199 -16.40 4.70 -7.27
C GLY A 199 -16.27 3.48 -6.36
N PRO A 200 -16.94 2.36 -6.72
CA PRO A 200 -17.11 1.20 -5.85
C PRO A 200 -15.86 0.31 -5.72
N ILE A 201 -14.77 0.66 -6.42
CA ILE A 201 -13.48 -0.04 -6.26
C ILE A 201 -12.81 0.48 -4.99
N VAL A 202 -12.68 1.81 -4.89
CA VAL A 202 -12.07 2.45 -3.73
C VAL A 202 -13.07 2.63 -2.62
N ASN A 203 -14.30 3.04 -2.89
CA ASN A 203 -15.31 3.23 -1.87
C ASN A 203 -16.19 1.98 -1.69
N SER A 204 -16.64 1.74 -0.46
CA SER A 204 -17.44 0.57 -0.10
C SER A 204 -18.46 0.89 0.97
N SER A 205 -19.14 -0.12 1.50
CA SER A 205 -20.02 0.06 2.65
C SER A 205 -19.26 0.27 3.97
N ALA A 206 -17.93 0.10 3.98
CA ALA A 206 -17.07 0.09 5.16
C ALA A 206 -16.42 1.45 5.48
N ASP A 207 -16.94 2.53 4.90
CA ASP A 207 -16.60 3.92 5.22
C ASP A 207 -15.13 4.28 5.01
N GLU A 208 -14.80 4.93 3.89
CA GLU A 208 -13.41 5.29 3.58
C GLU A 208 -13.05 6.71 4.00
N ASN A 209 -12.09 6.82 4.92
CA ASN A 209 -11.68 8.06 5.56
C ASN A 209 -10.16 8.29 5.51
N PHE A 210 -9.73 9.50 5.89
CA PHE A 210 -8.33 9.92 5.95
C PHE A 210 -7.52 9.58 4.69
N PRO A 211 -7.95 10.01 3.48
CA PRO A 211 -7.18 9.71 2.28
C PRO A 211 -5.74 10.22 2.41
N PHE A 212 -4.83 9.61 1.66
CA PHE A 212 -3.47 10.02 1.38
C PHE A 212 -3.18 9.72 -0.07
N ILE A 213 -2.63 10.68 -0.81
CA ILE A 213 -2.16 10.47 -2.18
C ILE A 213 -0.64 10.66 -2.21
N SER A 214 0.09 9.71 -2.79
CA SER A 214 1.54 9.79 -2.95
C SER A 214 1.96 10.93 -3.89
N ALA A 215 3.24 11.31 -3.83
CA ALA A 215 3.77 12.44 -4.61
C ALA A 215 3.69 12.22 -6.13
N ASP A 216 3.84 10.98 -6.59
CA ASP A 216 3.63 10.56 -7.99
C ASP A 216 2.15 10.38 -8.37
N GLY A 217 1.25 10.41 -7.37
CA GLY A 217 -0.17 10.18 -7.54
C GLY A 217 -0.55 8.73 -7.82
N LEU A 218 0.34 7.75 -7.66
CA LEU A 218 0.09 6.35 -8.03
C LEU A 218 -0.35 5.45 -6.87
N LEU A 219 -0.17 5.89 -5.62
CA LEU A 219 -0.59 5.20 -4.40
C LEU A 219 -1.61 6.06 -3.63
N LEU A 220 -2.79 5.49 -3.39
CA LEU A 220 -3.79 6.00 -2.46
C LEU A 220 -3.74 5.15 -1.20
N LEU A 221 -3.60 5.78 -0.03
CA LEU A 221 -3.89 5.12 1.24
C LEU A 221 -5.16 5.70 1.85
N PHE A 222 -5.94 4.88 2.52
CA PHE A 222 -7.12 5.29 3.27
C PHE A 222 -7.31 4.33 4.45
N SER A 223 -8.14 4.70 5.43
CA SER A 223 -8.55 3.79 6.50
C SER A 223 -10.06 3.71 6.55
N GLU A 224 -10.58 2.71 7.25
CA GLU A 224 -12.01 2.68 7.57
C GLU A 224 -12.38 3.75 8.60
N ASP A 225 -13.68 3.93 8.84
CA ASP A 225 -14.19 4.76 9.92
C ASP A 225 -14.50 3.96 11.19
N TYR A 226 -14.52 4.65 12.32
CA TYR A 226 -14.73 4.03 13.62
C TYR A 226 -16.14 3.53 13.85
N GLY A 227 -16.23 2.32 14.41
CA GLY A 227 -17.51 1.70 14.75
C GLY A 227 -18.10 0.87 13.60
N GLY A 228 -17.42 0.84 12.45
CA GLY A 228 -17.70 -0.05 11.33
C GLY A 228 -18.96 0.30 10.52
N PRO A 229 -19.26 -0.51 9.49
CA PRO A 229 -18.68 -1.84 9.22
C PRO A 229 -17.25 -1.77 8.66
N TYR A 230 -16.51 -2.87 8.77
CA TYR A 230 -15.13 -2.98 8.28
C TYR A 230 -15.08 -3.82 6.99
N ARG A 231 -14.07 -3.56 6.15
CA ARG A 231 -13.76 -4.29 4.92
C ARG A 231 -13.33 -5.71 5.24
N PRO A 232 -13.73 -6.69 4.42
CA PRO A 232 -13.23 -8.05 4.54
C PRO A 232 -11.70 -8.10 4.32
N GLY A 233 -11.00 -8.91 5.11
CA GLY A 233 -9.54 -9.09 5.00
C GLY A 233 -8.72 -8.20 5.95
N GLY A 234 -9.37 -7.55 6.92
CA GLY A 234 -8.69 -6.81 7.98
C GLY A 234 -8.24 -7.66 9.18
N PHE A 235 -7.32 -7.11 9.98
CA PHE A 235 -6.69 -7.74 11.15
C PHE A 235 -7.32 -7.30 12.49
N GLY A 236 -7.93 -6.13 12.54
CA GLY A 236 -8.35 -5.48 13.78
C GLY A 236 -9.67 -4.72 13.69
N ASP A 237 -9.72 -3.58 14.36
CA ASP A 237 -10.84 -2.66 14.32
C ASP A 237 -10.82 -1.89 12.99
N ILE A 238 -10.12 -0.75 12.96
CA ILE A 238 -9.89 0.00 11.73
C ILE A 238 -8.52 -0.38 11.20
N ASP A 239 -8.44 -0.65 9.91
CA ASP A 239 -7.19 -0.91 9.22
C ASP A 239 -6.85 0.15 8.17
N ILE A 240 -5.57 0.19 7.82
CA ILE A 240 -5.04 0.97 6.71
C ILE A 240 -5.02 0.12 5.44
N TRP A 241 -5.60 0.66 4.39
CA TRP A 241 -5.74 0.07 3.07
C TRP A 241 -4.98 0.89 2.04
N ALA A 242 -4.49 0.22 1.00
CA ALA A 242 -3.79 0.82 -0.13
C ALA A 242 -4.45 0.45 -1.45
N ALA A 243 -4.55 1.40 -2.37
CA ALA A 243 -4.92 1.17 -3.75
C ALA A 243 -3.87 1.80 -4.66
N THR A 244 -3.55 1.16 -5.78
CA THR A 244 -2.61 1.70 -6.76
C THR A 244 -3.29 1.91 -8.11
N ARG A 245 -2.65 2.69 -8.99
CA ARG A 245 -3.02 2.85 -10.40
C ARG A 245 -1.77 2.93 -11.28
N ALA A 246 -1.86 2.53 -12.54
CA ALA A 246 -0.70 2.49 -13.44
C ALA A 246 -0.27 3.89 -13.91
N SER A 247 -1.21 4.83 -13.98
CA SER A 247 -0.93 6.25 -14.22
C SER A 247 -1.99 7.10 -13.55
N VAL A 248 -1.75 8.42 -13.46
CA VAL A 248 -2.72 9.37 -12.93
C VAL A 248 -4.05 9.44 -13.69
N HIS A 249 -4.13 8.83 -14.88
CA HIS A 249 -5.34 8.76 -15.71
C HIS A 249 -6.03 7.41 -15.68
N ASP A 250 -5.38 6.38 -15.12
CA ASP A 250 -5.94 5.05 -15.01
C ASP A 250 -6.84 4.92 -13.76
N PRO A 251 -7.83 4.02 -13.79
CA PRO A 251 -8.64 3.74 -12.63
C PRO A 251 -7.78 3.17 -11.49
N TRP A 252 -8.23 3.40 -10.25
CA TRP A 252 -7.71 2.71 -9.08
C TRP A 252 -8.01 1.22 -9.17
N GLU A 253 -7.07 0.41 -8.69
CA GLU A 253 -7.21 -1.03 -8.51
C GLU A 253 -7.89 -1.38 -7.18
N VAL A 254 -8.20 -2.66 -7.01
CA VAL A 254 -8.83 -3.16 -5.77
C VAL A 254 -7.89 -2.88 -4.59
N PRO A 255 -8.38 -2.23 -3.52
CA PRO A 255 -7.55 -1.96 -2.37
C PRO A 255 -7.11 -3.24 -1.65
N PHE A 256 -5.86 -3.25 -1.18
CA PHE A 256 -5.29 -4.31 -0.36
C PHE A 256 -4.95 -3.79 1.05
N ASN A 257 -4.99 -4.68 2.03
CA ASN A 257 -4.62 -4.39 3.41
C ASN A 257 -3.09 -4.27 3.53
N LEU A 258 -2.57 -3.35 4.35
CA LEU A 258 -1.12 -3.18 4.54
C LEU A 258 -0.44 -4.28 5.38
N GLY A 259 -1.19 -5.30 5.82
CA GLY A 259 -0.67 -6.48 6.48
C GLY A 259 -0.36 -6.26 7.97
N PRO A 260 -0.02 -7.34 8.70
CA PRO A 260 -0.01 -7.38 10.16
C PRO A 260 1.14 -6.59 10.80
N MET A 261 2.13 -6.15 10.02
CA MET A 261 3.20 -5.28 10.50
C MET A 261 2.66 -3.87 10.78
N VAL A 262 1.82 -3.37 9.88
CA VAL A 262 1.19 -2.05 10.00
C VAL A 262 -0.16 -2.16 10.71
N ASN A 263 -1.04 -3.05 10.26
CA ASN A 263 -2.35 -3.24 10.85
C ASN A 263 -2.28 -4.22 12.03
N SER A 264 -2.55 -3.71 13.22
CA SER A 264 -2.55 -4.47 14.45
C SER A 264 -3.95 -5.05 14.72
N PRO A 265 -4.12 -5.91 15.74
CA PRO A 265 -5.46 -6.30 16.21
C PRO A 265 -6.28 -5.15 16.85
N SER A 266 -5.77 -3.92 16.82
CA SER A 266 -6.39 -2.71 17.35
C SER A 266 -6.67 -1.75 16.19
N LEU A 267 -7.02 -0.50 16.49
CA LEU A 267 -7.21 0.53 15.48
C LEU A 267 -5.88 1.05 14.94
N ASP A 268 -5.78 1.17 13.61
CA ASP A 268 -4.67 1.77 12.87
C ASP A 268 -5.23 2.70 11.76
N THR A 269 -4.83 3.97 11.75
CA THR A 269 -5.46 5.01 10.87
C THR A 269 -4.55 6.23 10.66
N GLY A 270 -5.04 7.28 10.01
CA GLY A 270 -4.37 8.58 9.92
C GLY A 270 -3.05 8.56 9.15
N GLN A 271 -2.94 7.67 8.18
CA GLN A 271 -1.72 7.36 7.46
C GLN A 271 -1.21 8.48 6.54
N LEU A 272 0.11 8.54 6.39
CA LEU A 272 0.80 9.27 5.34
C LEU A 272 2.18 8.66 5.06
N ILE A 273 2.65 8.78 3.82
CA ILE A 273 4.03 8.46 3.45
C ILE A 273 4.87 9.75 3.40
N SER A 274 6.15 9.66 3.77
CA SER A 274 7.12 10.74 3.57
C SER A 274 7.27 11.09 2.09
N PRO A 275 7.67 12.33 1.74
CA PRO A 275 7.80 12.75 0.35
C PRO A 275 8.74 11.89 -0.50
N ASP A 276 9.73 11.26 0.13
CA ASP A 276 10.72 10.37 -0.50
C ASP A 276 10.29 8.89 -0.52
N GLY A 277 9.06 8.57 -0.09
CA GLY A 277 8.55 7.20 -0.09
C GLY A 277 9.09 6.28 1.00
N SER A 278 10.05 6.75 1.82
CA SER A 278 10.83 5.87 2.70
C SER A 278 10.19 5.58 4.07
N MET A 279 9.20 6.35 4.49
CA MET A 279 8.61 6.26 5.84
C MET A 279 7.09 6.39 5.80
N LEU A 280 6.40 5.41 6.38
CA LEU A 280 4.99 5.51 6.74
C LEU A 280 4.88 6.11 8.14
N TYR A 281 4.01 7.10 8.29
CA TYR A 281 3.53 7.60 9.58
C TYR A 281 2.04 7.30 9.70
N PHE A 282 1.60 6.88 10.88
CA PHE A 282 0.20 6.52 11.13
C PHE A 282 -0.11 6.62 12.62
N CYS A 283 -1.39 6.56 12.95
CA CYS A 283 -1.92 6.53 14.31
C CYS A 283 -2.31 5.09 14.66
N SER A 284 -2.05 4.66 15.89
CA SER A 284 -2.32 3.29 16.33
C SER A 284 -2.61 3.19 17.82
N GLU A 285 -3.57 2.33 18.19
CA GLU A 285 -3.85 1.96 19.59
C GLU A 285 -3.07 0.72 20.07
N ARG A 286 -2.04 0.32 19.32
CA ARG A 286 -1.19 -0.82 19.71
C ARG A 286 -0.62 -0.68 21.13
N PRO A 287 -0.43 -1.79 21.86
CA PRO A 287 0.04 -1.74 23.25
C PRO A 287 1.37 -0.99 23.42
N GLY A 288 1.45 -0.19 24.50
CA GLY A 288 2.66 0.56 24.87
C GLY A 288 2.65 2.04 24.49
N GLY A 289 1.57 2.51 23.85
CA GLY A 289 1.28 3.92 23.63
C GLY A 289 1.04 4.74 24.91
N LEU A 290 1.11 6.07 24.78
CA LEU A 290 0.80 7.03 25.84
C LEU A 290 -0.70 7.32 25.96
N GLY A 291 -1.49 7.03 24.91
CA GLY A 291 -2.95 7.05 24.89
C GLY A 291 -3.56 8.14 24.00
N GLY A 292 -4.90 8.25 24.03
CA GLY A 292 -5.70 9.10 23.13
C GLY A 292 -7.01 8.39 22.77
N ILE A 293 -7.95 9.06 22.10
CA ILE A 293 -9.20 8.43 21.62
C ILE A 293 -8.98 7.71 20.26
N TRP A 294 -7.76 7.76 19.73
CA TRP A 294 -7.36 7.16 18.46
C TRP A 294 -5.95 6.56 18.48
N GLY A 295 -5.34 6.53 19.67
CA GLY A 295 -3.97 6.07 19.86
C GLY A 295 -2.90 7.15 19.67
N ASP A 296 -1.69 6.67 19.44
CA ASP A 296 -0.45 7.44 19.34
C ASP A 296 0.10 7.43 17.91
N MET A 297 0.99 8.36 17.58
CA MET A 297 1.69 8.36 16.29
C MET A 297 2.87 7.39 16.28
N TYR A 298 2.91 6.54 15.26
CA TYR A 298 3.97 5.60 14.95
C TYR A 298 4.58 5.89 13.59
N GLN A 299 5.76 5.34 13.36
CA GLN A 299 6.43 5.32 12.06
C GLN A 299 6.97 3.93 11.73
N ALA A 300 6.99 3.58 10.45
CA ALA A 300 7.62 2.36 9.94
C ALA A 300 8.31 2.66 8.61
N ARG A 301 9.53 2.17 8.42
CA ARG A 301 10.24 2.27 7.15
C ARG A 301 9.49 1.48 6.10
N VAL A 302 9.31 2.07 4.93
CA VAL A 302 8.89 1.36 3.72
C VAL A 302 10.12 0.64 3.18
N ILE A 303 10.05 -0.68 3.09
CA ILE A 303 11.12 -1.52 2.60
C ILE A 303 10.70 -2.06 1.23
N PRO A 304 11.36 -1.66 0.13
CA PRO A 304 11.08 -2.22 -1.18
C PRO A 304 11.49 -3.70 -1.22
N VAL A 305 10.67 -4.57 -1.81
CA VAL A 305 11.02 -5.98 -1.98
C VAL A 305 11.98 -6.13 -3.16
N VAL A 306 13.28 -6.09 -2.84
CA VAL A 306 14.41 -6.12 -3.78
C VAL A 306 15.05 -7.49 -3.98
N ASP A 307 14.78 -8.44 -3.08
CA ASP A 307 15.10 -9.86 -3.28
C ASP A 307 14.06 -10.46 -4.23
N LEU A 308 14.31 -10.30 -5.52
CA LEU A 308 13.42 -10.72 -6.61
C LEU A 308 13.46 -12.24 -6.79
N SER A 309 14.58 -12.87 -6.44
CA SER A 309 14.79 -14.31 -6.51
C SER A 309 14.18 -15.05 -5.30
N GLY A 310 14.00 -14.35 -4.17
CA GLY A 310 13.51 -14.88 -2.90
C GLY A 310 14.49 -15.83 -2.22
N ASP A 311 15.79 -15.68 -2.46
CA ASP A 311 16.84 -16.51 -1.86
C ASP A 311 17.40 -15.94 -0.54
N GLY A 312 16.91 -14.76 -0.13
CA GLY A 312 17.27 -14.07 1.11
C GLY A 312 18.48 -13.14 0.98
N ILE A 313 19.04 -12.96 -0.22
CA ILE A 313 20.16 -12.04 -0.45
C ILE A 313 19.97 -11.26 -1.75
N VAL A 314 20.18 -9.94 -1.70
CA VAL A 314 20.12 -9.13 -2.92
C VAL A 314 21.44 -9.24 -3.67
N ASP A 315 21.46 -9.97 -4.80
CA ASP A 315 22.67 -10.24 -5.55
C ASP A 315 22.50 -10.22 -7.09
N SER A 316 23.42 -10.87 -7.80
CA SER A 316 23.37 -10.96 -9.26
C SER A 316 22.17 -11.71 -9.81
N ALA A 317 21.54 -12.60 -9.05
CA ALA A 317 20.32 -13.31 -9.42
C ALA A 317 19.17 -12.30 -9.59
N ASP A 318 19.00 -11.39 -8.64
CA ASP A 318 17.97 -10.34 -8.71
C ASP A 318 18.23 -9.37 -9.86
N MET A 319 19.50 -9.03 -10.09
CA MET A 319 19.90 -8.19 -11.23
C MET A 319 19.59 -8.85 -12.58
N CYS A 320 19.75 -10.17 -12.70
CA CYS A 320 19.37 -10.90 -13.90
C CYS A 320 17.85 -10.87 -14.11
N ILE A 321 17.07 -11.11 -13.05
CA ILE A 321 15.59 -11.02 -13.10
C ILE A 321 15.16 -9.62 -13.56
N MET A 322 15.74 -8.57 -13.01
CA MET A 322 15.51 -7.17 -13.42
C MET A 322 15.84 -6.96 -14.91
N THR A 323 17.00 -7.45 -15.36
CA THR A 323 17.46 -7.27 -16.75
C THR A 323 16.59 -8.03 -17.75
N ASP A 324 16.14 -9.23 -17.40
CA ASP A 324 15.28 -10.06 -18.25
C ASP A 324 13.88 -9.44 -18.42
N ASN A 325 13.47 -8.58 -17.49
CA ASN A 325 12.20 -7.88 -17.50
C ASN A 325 12.32 -6.40 -17.94
N TRP A 326 13.47 -5.96 -18.43
CA TRP A 326 13.69 -4.56 -18.81
C TRP A 326 12.71 -4.05 -19.87
N GLY A 327 12.08 -2.92 -19.60
CA GLY A 327 11.07 -2.29 -20.45
C GLY A 327 9.71 -2.99 -20.47
N THR A 328 9.50 -3.96 -19.59
CA THR A 328 8.19 -4.60 -19.37
C THR A 328 7.46 -3.92 -18.21
N ASN A 329 6.22 -4.33 -17.94
CA ASN A 329 5.45 -3.93 -16.76
C ASN A 329 5.46 -5.05 -15.70
N ASN A 330 6.55 -5.82 -15.60
CA ASN A 330 6.64 -6.90 -14.62
C ASN A 330 6.71 -6.30 -13.22
N SER A 331 5.60 -6.46 -12.51
CA SER A 331 5.37 -6.10 -11.12
C SER A 331 6.50 -6.43 -10.16
N LEU A 332 7.10 -7.60 -10.31
CA LEU A 332 8.17 -8.06 -9.45
C LEU A 332 9.37 -7.13 -9.52
N CYS A 333 9.59 -6.51 -10.67
CA CYS A 333 10.77 -5.71 -10.98
C CYS A 333 10.50 -4.20 -10.99
N ASP A 334 9.24 -3.77 -11.09
CA ASP A 334 8.81 -2.36 -11.17
C ASP A 334 8.71 -1.73 -9.77
N ILE A 335 9.86 -1.58 -9.09
CA ILE A 335 10.09 -1.22 -7.68
C ILE A 335 10.56 0.23 -7.42
N GLY A 336 10.68 1.05 -8.45
CA GLY A 336 11.13 2.44 -8.38
C GLY A 336 10.31 3.38 -9.26
N PRO A 337 10.48 4.71 -9.13
CA PRO A 337 11.34 5.44 -8.19
C PRO A 337 10.82 5.44 -6.73
N MET A 338 9.57 5.06 -6.51
CA MET A 338 9.03 4.75 -5.19
C MET A 338 8.83 3.23 -5.08
N PRO A 339 8.76 2.64 -3.87
CA PRO A 339 8.67 1.19 -3.68
C PRO A 339 7.49 0.47 -4.35
N TRP A 340 6.54 1.21 -4.94
CA TRP A 340 5.35 0.69 -5.62
C TRP A 340 5.38 0.82 -7.16
N GLY A 341 6.49 1.31 -7.73
CA GLY A 341 6.69 1.34 -9.18
C GLY A 341 6.03 2.49 -9.93
N ASP A 342 6.41 2.66 -11.19
CA ASP A 342 5.80 3.60 -12.14
C ASP A 342 5.14 2.92 -13.35
N GLY A 343 5.08 1.58 -13.35
CA GLY A 343 4.44 0.77 -14.37
C GLY A 343 5.40 0.26 -15.45
N ILE A 344 6.70 0.56 -15.35
CA ILE A 344 7.71 0.11 -16.29
C ILE A 344 9.05 -0.21 -15.61
N VAL A 345 9.55 -1.41 -15.86
CA VAL A 345 10.88 -1.83 -15.40
C VAL A 345 11.96 -1.06 -16.17
N ASP A 346 12.62 -0.12 -15.52
CA ASP A 346 13.63 0.75 -16.08
C ASP A 346 14.79 1.07 -15.10
N VAL A 347 15.47 2.20 -15.33
CA VAL A 347 16.63 2.62 -14.54
C VAL A 347 16.26 3.03 -13.12
N ASN A 348 15.04 3.49 -12.87
CA ASN A 348 14.59 3.88 -11.54
C ASN A 348 14.52 2.64 -10.64
N ASP A 349 14.01 1.52 -11.15
CA ASP A 349 13.97 0.24 -10.43
C ASP A 349 15.37 -0.30 -10.14
N LEU A 350 16.25 -0.20 -11.13
CA LEU A 350 17.63 -0.62 -10.98
C LEU A 350 18.37 0.19 -9.92
N VAL A 351 18.05 1.49 -9.78
CA VAL A 351 18.62 2.33 -8.72
C VAL A 351 18.18 1.81 -7.35
N ILE A 352 16.88 1.52 -7.17
CA ILE A 352 16.37 0.96 -5.91
C ILE A 352 17.04 -0.37 -5.59
N LEU A 353 17.08 -1.33 -6.53
CA LEU A 353 17.76 -2.62 -6.31
C LEU A 353 19.25 -2.41 -5.98
N ALA A 354 19.94 -1.53 -6.71
CA ALA A 354 21.37 -1.30 -6.53
C ALA A 354 21.73 -0.70 -5.16
N GLU A 355 20.83 0.05 -4.52
CA GLU A 355 21.01 0.57 -3.17
C GLU A 355 21.07 -0.53 -2.11
N HIS A 356 20.49 -1.70 -2.41
CA HIS A 356 20.41 -2.84 -1.51
C HIS A 356 21.33 -4.01 -1.88
N LEU A 357 22.20 -3.87 -2.89
CA LEU A 357 23.12 -4.94 -3.29
C LEU A 357 23.97 -5.43 -2.11
N PHE A 358 24.06 -6.76 -1.98
CA PHE A 358 24.75 -7.49 -0.92
C PHE A 358 24.09 -7.42 0.47
N GLU A 359 22.94 -6.76 0.61
CA GLU A 359 22.18 -6.81 1.84
C GLU A 359 21.50 -8.17 1.99
N GLN A 360 21.43 -8.65 3.22
CA GLN A 360 20.51 -9.73 3.55
C GLN A 360 19.13 -9.13 3.59
N TYR A 361 18.25 -9.61 2.71
CA TYR A 361 16.86 -9.25 2.79
C TYR A 361 16.24 -10.07 3.92
N PRO A 362 15.44 -9.48 4.83
CA PRO A 362 14.74 -10.28 5.83
C PRO A 362 14.01 -11.39 5.09
N PRO A 363 14.24 -12.68 5.43
CA PRO A 363 13.62 -13.76 4.68
C PRO A 363 12.12 -13.54 4.78
N ALA A 364 11.48 -13.36 3.62
CA ALA A 364 10.03 -13.38 3.56
C ALA A 364 9.58 -14.68 4.24
N GLU A 365 8.51 -14.61 5.03
CA GLU A 365 8.06 -15.80 5.76
C GLU A 365 7.79 -16.91 4.75
N THR A 366 8.52 -18.01 4.91
CA THR A 366 8.48 -19.14 4.00
C THR A 366 7.51 -20.18 4.50
N VAL A 367 6.61 -20.62 3.63
CA VAL A 367 5.80 -21.82 3.85
C VAL A 367 6.40 -22.94 3.01
N GLU A 368 6.93 -23.96 3.66
CA GLU A 368 7.54 -25.11 2.99
C GLU A 368 6.49 -26.20 2.76
N VAL A 369 6.48 -26.75 1.55
CA VAL A 369 5.69 -27.92 1.18
C VAL A 369 6.56 -28.95 0.48
N SER A 370 6.19 -30.21 0.65
CA SER A 370 6.89 -31.36 0.07
C SER A 370 5.90 -32.34 -0.55
N GLU A 371 6.39 -33.49 -1.01
CA GLU A 371 5.55 -34.56 -1.56
C GLU A 371 4.45 -35.03 -0.60
N ASP A 372 4.65 -34.86 0.72
CA ASP A 372 3.67 -35.20 1.75
C ASP A 372 2.40 -34.33 1.68
N ASP A 373 2.48 -33.15 1.07
CA ASP A 373 1.38 -32.19 0.92
C ASP A 373 0.59 -32.37 -0.39
N ASN A 374 0.95 -33.37 -1.20
CA ASN A 374 0.33 -33.63 -2.49
C ASN A 374 -1.19 -33.88 -2.37
N ALA A 375 -1.95 -33.30 -3.29
CA ALA A 375 -3.41 -33.20 -3.31
C ALA A 375 -4.02 -32.47 -2.08
N GLY A 376 -3.20 -31.72 -1.34
CA GLY A 376 -3.60 -30.92 -0.19
C GLY A 376 -3.94 -29.47 -0.54
N GLN A 377 -4.02 -28.66 0.51
CA GLN A 377 -4.21 -27.21 0.43
C GLN A 377 -3.18 -26.52 1.33
N VAL A 378 -2.65 -25.39 0.88
CA VAL A 378 -1.83 -24.48 1.68
C VAL A 378 -2.47 -23.10 1.70
N GLU A 379 -2.39 -22.43 2.85
CA GLU A 379 -2.82 -21.05 3.06
C GLU A 379 -1.58 -20.16 3.15
N LEU A 380 -1.61 -19.03 2.46
CA LEU A 380 -0.54 -18.03 2.42
C LEU A 380 -1.14 -16.65 2.66
N GLU A 381 -0.33 -15.75 3.24
CA GLU A 381 -0.58 -14.32 3.24
C GLU A 381 0.15 -13.67 2.05
N ARG A 382 -0.37 -12.54 1.53
CA ARG A 382 0.31 -11.78 0.47
C ARG A 382 1.76 -11.46 0.89
N GLY A 383 2.69 -11.65 -0.04
CA GLY A 383 4.14 -11.45 0.16
C GLY A 383 4.88 -12.67 0.71
N GLN A 384 4.21 -13.69 1.26
CA GLN A 384 4.86 -14.94 1.70
C GLN A 384 5.45 -15.73 0.53
N ILE A 385 6.49 -16.52 0.82
CA ILE A 385 7.13 -17.38 -0.16
C ILE A 385 6.74 -18.84 0.09
N LEU A 386 6.09 -19.45 -0.90
CA LEU A 386 5.86 -20.89 -0.93
C LEU A 386 7.11 -21.57 -1.52
N VAL A 387 7.73 -22.45 -0.75
CA VAL A 387 8.88 -23.26 -1.17
C VAL A 387 8.41 -24.69 -1.38
N VAL A 388 8.40 -25.14 -2.64
CA VAL A 388 8.01 -26.51 -3.02
C VAL A 388 9.25 -27.35 -3.24
N THR A 389 9.45 -28.38 -2.42
CA THR A 389 10.61 -29.28 -2.50
C THR A 389 10.15 -30.68 -2.93
N LEU A 390 10.54 -31.10 -4.14
CA LEU A 390 10.15 -32.39 -4.72
C LEU A 390 11.38 -33.27 -4.97
N GLU A 391 11.30 -34.59 -4.76
CA GLU A 391 12.42 -35.47 -5.08
C GLU A 391 12.69 -35.47 -6.59
N SER A 392 13.96 -35.40 -6.96
CA SER A 392 14.37 -35.31 -8.36
C SER A 392 15.69 -36.03 -8.59
N ASN A 393 15.84 -36.63 -9.77
CA ASN A 393 17.09 -37.24 -10.19
C ASN A 393 17.44 -36.85 -11.64
N PRO A 394 18.20 -35.75 -11.82
CA PRO A 394 18.56 -35.22 -13.13
C PRO A 394 19.30 -36.23 -14.03
N SER A 395 19.95 -37.25 -13.45
CA SER A 395 20.68 -38.26 -14.22
C SER A 395 19.79 -39.27 -14.95
N THR A 396 18.49 -39.33 -14.60
CA THR A 396 17.50 -40.24 -15.20
C THR A 396 16.81 -39.68 -16.44
N GLY A 397 17.03 -38.39 -16.69
CA GLY A 397 16.38 -37.61 -17.73
C GLY A 397 14.97 -37.12 -17.39
N TYR A 398 14.44 -37.45 -16.22
CA TYR A 398 13.21 -36.87 -15.70
C TYR A 398 13.49 -35.52 -15.04
N SER A 399 12.55 -34.58 -15.17
CA SER A 399 12.55 -33.28 -14.51
C SER A 399 11.12 -32.88 -14.16
N TRP A 400 10.96 -32.07 -13.12
CA TRP A 400 9.66 -31.48 -12.81
C TRP A 400 9.37 -30.31 -13.75
N GLU A 401 8.15 -30.27 -14.28
CA GLU A 401 7.67 -29.17 -15.12
C GLU A 401 6.37 -28.62 -14.51
N GLN A 402 6.32 -27.32 -14.27
CA GLN A 402 5.10 -26.66 -13.84
C GLN A 402 4.08 -26.65 -14.98
N ALA A 403 2.93 -27.28 -14.75
CA ALA A 403 1.88 -27.45 -15.75
C ALA A 403 0.68 -26.51 -15.53
N GLU A 404 0.41 -26.10 -14.30
CA GLU A 404 -0.70 -25.21 -13.98
C GLU A 404 -0.38 -24.32 -12.78
N SER A 405 -0.50 -23.00 -12.97
CA SER A 405 -0.64 -21.99 -11.92
C SER A 405 -1.20 -20.69 -12.50
N ASN A 406 -1.70 -19.79 -11.64
CA ASN A 406 -1.99 -18.42 -12.01
C ASN A 406 -0.89 -17.47 -11.54
N GLN A 407 -0.04 -16.99 -12.45
CA GLN A 407 1.07 -16.07 -12.16
C GLN A 407 0.61 -14.71 -11.58
N SER A 408 -0.65 -14.30 -11.79
CA SER A 408 -1.16 -13.07 -11.17
C SER A 408 -1.48 -13.23 -9.68
N THR A 409 -1.73 -14.47 -9.24
CA THR A 409 -2.06 -14.80 -7.84
C THR A 409 -0.86 -15.40 -7.13
N LEU A 410 -0.15 -16.33 -7.77
CA LEU A 410 1.03 -17.03 -7.26
C LEU A 410 2.12 -17.03 -8.33
N MET A 411 3.12 -16.17 -8.14
CA MET A 411 4.17 -15.93 -9.12
C MET A 411 5.39 -16.80 -8.82
N GLN A 412 5.90 -17.53 -9.81
CA GLN A 412 7.18 -18.23 -9.64
C GLN A 412 8.31 -17.22 -9.60
N ILE A 413 9.21 -17.36 -8.63
CA ILE A 413 10.40 -16.52 -8.45
C ILE A 413 11.65 -17.37 -8.71
N GLY A 414 12.46 -16.92 -9.68
CA GLY A 414 13.67 -17.61 -10.12
C GLY A 414 13.43 -18.94 -10.88
N GLU A 415 14.53 -19.55 -11.30
CA GLU A 415 14.53 -20.91 -11.85
C GLU A 415 14.52 -21.96 -10.72
N ALA A 416 14.16 -23.20 -11.06
CA ALA A 416 14.20 -24.30 -10.10
C ALA A 416 15.64 -24.61 -9.67
N GLU A 417 15.85 -24.74 -8.36
CA GLU A 417 17.16 -25.07 -7.79
C GLU A 417 17.28 -26.58 -7.54
N PHE A 418 18.36 -27.20 -8.00
CA PHE A 418 18.64 -28.61 -7.68
C PHE A 418 19.60 -28.74 -6.49
N ARG A 419 19.13 -29.37 -5.41
CA ARG A 419 19.93 -29.70 -4.23
C ARG A 419 20.23 -31.21 -4.18
N PRO A 420 21.49 -31.65 -4.30
CA PRO A 420 21.82 -33.08 -4.23
C PRO A 420 21.62 -33.67 -2.83
N SER A 421 21.29 -34.96 -2.76
CA SER A 421 21.20 -35.68 -1.48
C SER A 421 22.56 -35.74 -0.76
N GLU A 422 22.62 -35.26 0.48
CA GLU A 422 23.83 -35.27 1.30
C GLU A 422 24.15 -36.70 1.76
N THR A 423 24.83 -37.47 0.91
CA THR A 423 25.38 -38.79 1.27
C THR A 423 26.91 -38.75 1.29
N SER A 424 27.48 -38.37 2.43
CA SER A 424 28.89 -38.44 2.89
C SER A 424 30.00 -37.85 1.99
N GLU A 425 30.81 -36.93 2.56
CA GLU A 425 32.15 -36.39 2.21
C GLU A 425 32.57 -36.09 0.75
N ALA A 426 31.85 -36.53 -0.29
CA ALA A 426 32.05 -36.11 -1.67
C ALA A 426 30.75 -36.31 -2.47
N PRO A 427 30.24 -35.28 -3.19
CA PRO A 427 29.04 -35.43 -4.02
C PRO A 427 29.29 -36.50 -5.10
N MET A 428 28.56 -37.61 -5.04
CA MET A 428 28.60 -38.62 -6.09
C MET A 428 27.90 -38.08 -7.34
N VAL A 429 28.62 -38.07 -8.47
CA VAL A 429 28.06 -37.69 -9.77
C VAL A 429 26.89 -38.62 -10.11
N GLY A 430 25.70 -38.06 -10.31
CA GLY A 430 24.48 -38.80 -10.64
C GLY A 430 23.62 -39.24 -9.46
N ALA A 431 23.91 -38.79 -8.24
CA ALA A 431 23.00 -38.97 -7.11
C ALA A 431 21.70 -38.16 -7.32
N GLY A 432 20.58 -38.74 -6.89
CA GLY A 432 19.32 -38.00 -6.76
C GLY A 432 19.41 -36.93 -5.66
N GLY A 433 18.38 -36.11 -5.58
CA GLY A 433 18.28 -35.01 -4.62
C GLY A 433 16.88 -34.44 -4.68
N TRP A 434 16.79 -33.12 -4.54
CA TRP A 434 15.53 -32.38 -4.57
C TRP A 434 15.59 -31.25 -5.57
N GLU A 435 14.48 -31.01 -6.22
CA GLU A 435 14.22 -29.84 -7.05
C GLU A 435 13.33 -28.89 -6.24
N ILE A 436 13.79 -27.65 -6.08
CA ILE A 436 13.21 -26.65 -5.20
C ILE A 436 12.66 -25.52 -6.06
N PHE A 437 11.36 -25.29 -5.96
CA PHE A 437 10.66 -24.19 -6.62
C PHE A 437 10.24 -23.17 -5.57
N ARG A 438 10.32 -21.88 -5.91
CA ARG A 438 9.91 -20.78 -5.04
C ARG A 438 8.80 -19.99 -5.72
N PHE A 439 7.78 -19.62 -4.94
CA PHE A 439 6.66 -18.81 -5.42
C PHE A 439 6.36 -17.70 -4.43
N ARG A 440 6.09 -16.50 -4.94
CA ARG A 440 5.58 -15.38 -4.15
C ARG A 440 4.07 -15.31 -4.23
N ALA A 441 3.40 -15.17 -3.10
CA ALA A 441 1.98 -14.86 -3.03
C ALA A 441 1.76 -13.39 -3.42
N VAL A 442 1.04 -13.14 -4.52
CA VAL A 442 0.95 -11.81 -5.16
C VAL A 442 -0.37 -11.11 -4.89
N SER A 443 -1.49 -11.82 -5.09
CA SER A 443 -2.85 -11.30 -4.89
C SER A 443 -3.72 -12.31 -4.17
N ALA A 444 -4.70 -11.81 -3.40
CA ALA A 444 -5.67 -12.64 -2.71
C ALA A 444 -6.50 -13.45 -3.71
N GLY A 445 -6.73 -14.73 -3.42
CA GLY A 445 -7.42 -15.61 -4.33
C GLY A 445 -7.09 -17.09 -4.12
N GLN A 446 -7.52 -17.92 -5.07
CA GLN A 446 -7.26 -19.36 -5.04
C GLN A 446 -6.71 -19.80 -6.38
N THR A 447 -5.59 -20.53 -6.39
CA THR A 447 -4.98 -21.09 -7.60
C THR A 447 -4.50 -22.53 -7.36
N PRO A 448 -4.75 -23.47 -8.27
CA PRO A 448 -4.03 -24.74 -8.26
C PRO A 448 -2.56 -24.49 -8.62
N LEU A 449 -1.66 -25.29 -8.04
CA LEU A 449 -0.26 -25.39 -8.41
C LEU A 449 0.04 -26.85 -8.77
N MET A 450 0.35 -27.11 -10.03
CA MET A 450 0.56 -28.48 -10.54
C MET A 450 1.94 -28.64 -11.18
N PHE A 451 2.64 -29.72 -10.81
CA PHE A 451 3.87 -30.16 -11.45
C PHE A 451 3.75 -31.58 -12.02
N LEU A 452 4.44 -31.80 -13.13
CA LEU A 452 4.53 -33.08 -13.83
C LEU A 452 5.98 -33.54 -13.88
N TYR A 453 6.28 -34.71 -13.32
CA TYR A 453 7.61 -35.29 -13.39
C TYR A 453 7.73 -36.16 -14.64
N ARG A 454 8.41 -35.68 -15.67
CA ARG A 454 8.47 -36.35 -16.98
C ARG A 454 9.79 -36.13 -17.68
N ARG A 455 10.01 -36.86 -18.77
CA ARG A 455 11.11 -36.61 -19.71
C ARG A 455 10.65 -35.59 -20.74
N PRO A 456 11.19 -34.36 -20.76
CA PRO A 456 10.67 -33.29 -21.61
C PRO A 456 10.64 -33.60 -23.12
N TRP A 457 11.48 -34.53 -23.58
CA TRP A 457 11.57 -34.94 -24.99
C TRP A 457 10.68 -36.13 -25.38
N GLU A 458 9.96 -36.76 -24.44
CA GLU A 458 9.04 -37.87 -24.73
C GLU A 458 7.59 -37.34 -24.91
N GLU A 459 7.26 -36.91 -26.13
CA GLU A 459 5.93 -36.39 -26.46
C GLU A 459 4.81 -37.43 -26.21
N GLY A 460 3.78 -37.03 -25.46
CA GLY A 460 2.59 -37.85 -25.21
C GLY A 460 2.79 -39.00 -24.20
N ALA A 461 3.95 -39.07 -23.55
CA ALA A 461 4.15 -39.96 -22.41
C ALA A 461 3.41 -39.40 -21.18
N GLU A 462 2.75 -40.29 -20.43
CA GLU A 462 2.21 -39.95 -19.12
C GLU A 462 3.35 -39.58 -18.17
N PRO A 463 3.15 -38.58 -17.29
CA PRO A 463 4.15 -38.24 -16.29
C PRO A 463 4.38 -39.43 -15.35
N LEU A 464 5.62 -39.58 -14.89
CA LEU A 464 5.96 -40.60 -13.91
C LEU A 464 5.30 -40.30 -12.56
N GLU A 465 5.29 -39.02 -12.19
CA GLU A 465 4.71 -38.52 -10.94
C GLU A 465 4.03 -37.17 -11.18
N THR A 466 3.07 -36.85 -10.32
CA THR A 466 2.33 -35.58 -10.36
C THR A 466 2.23 -35.03 -8.95
N PHE A 467 2.51 -33.74 -8.81
CA PHE A 467 2.27 -32.99 -7.59
C PHE A 467 1.18 -31.96 -7.87
N LEU A 468 0.17 -31.89 -6.99
CA LEU A 468 -0.93 -30.93 -7.07
C LEU A 468 -1.17 -30.33 -5.69
N LEU A 469 -1.21 -29.01 -5.60
CA LEU A 469 -1.49 -28.28 -4.37
C LEU A 469 -2.52 -27.19 -4.64
N GLN A 470 -3.56 -27.10 -3.81
CA GLN A 470 -4.46 -25.94 -3.84
C GLN A 470 -3.85 -24.82 -2.99
N VAL A 471 -3.55 -23.68 -3.61
CA VAL A 471 -3.00 -22.52 -2.89
C VAL A 471 -4.12 -21.52 -2.67
N VAL A 472 -4.29 -21.07 -1.42
CA VAL A 472 -5.23 -20.03 -1.00
C VAL A 472 -4.42 -18.87 -0.45
N ILE A 473 -4.58 -17.68 -1.03
CA ILE A 473 -3.90 -16.46 -0.60
C ILE A 473 -4.96 -15.53 -0.02
N HIS A 474 -4.69 -15.04 1.20
CA HIS A 474 -5.58 -14.15 1.95
C HIS A 474 -5.32 -12.68 1.66
#